data_AF-A0AA40AW01-F1
#
_entry.id   AF-A0AA40AW01-F1
#
_cell.length_a   1.000
_cell.length_b   1.000
_cell.length_c   1.000
_cell.angle_alpha   90.00
_cell.angle_beta   90.00
_cell.angle_gamma   90.00
#
_symmetry.space_group_name_H-M   'P 1'
#
loop_
_entity.id
_entity.type
_entity.pdbx_description
1 polymer ?
#
loop_
_entity_poly.entity_id
_entity_poly.type
_entity_poly.pdbx_seq_one_letter_code
_entity_poly.pdbx_strand_id
1 'polypeptide(L)'
;NNNSRQFLLLCGHDYNEDQGSVDLSNTITVSMDDCINLCATQSECVGAGWGISNVGQTTCWLKSSLATSNNSPLWYFAIDDTGDSVPTRGS
;
A
#
# COMPACT_ATOMS: atom_id res chain seq x y z
N ASN A 1 -7.62 -22.29 12.15
CA ASN A 1 -6.66 -21.16 12.24
C ASN A 1 -6.48 -20.58 10.84
N ASN A 2 -7.32 -19.62 10.44
CA ASN A 2 -7.16 -18.91 9.17
C ASN A 2 -6.88 -17.44 9.50
N ASN A 3 -5.62 -17.10 9.79
CA ASN A 3 -5.15 -15.71 9.87
C ASN A 3 -4.88 -15.17 8.46
N SER A 4 -5.87 -15.23 7.58
CA SER A 4 -5.76 -14.62 6.25
C SER A 4 -5.82 -13.10 6.38
N ARG A 5 -4.79 -12.39 5.91
CA ARG A 5 -4.83 -10.92 5.84
C ARG A 5 -5.79 -10.47 4.74
N GLN A 6 -6.51 -9.38 4.98
CA GLN A 6 -7.49 -8.81 4.07
C GLN A 6 -7.04 -7.41 3.66
N PHE A 7 -7.24 -7.05 2.40
CA PHE A 7 -6.78 -5.77 1.88
C PHE A 7 -7.92 -5.05 1.16
N LEU A 8 -8.06 -3.75 1.44
CA LEU A 8 -8.91 -2.85 0.67
C LEU A 8 -8.10 -2.27 -0.50
N LEU A 9 -8.50 -2.61 -1.72
CA LEU A 9 -7.88 -2.06 -2.93
C LEU A 9 -8.52 -0.73 -3.32
N LEU A 10 -7.70 0.30 -3.43
CA LEU A 10 -8.02 1.65 -3.88
C LEU A 10 -7.36 1.92 -5.23
N CYS A 11 -8.12 2.47 -6.17
CA CYS A 11 -7.61 2.92 -7.46
C CYS A 11 -7.36 4.42 -7.41
N GLY A 12 -6.35 4.91 -8.11
CA GLY A 12 -6.14 6.35 -8.27
C GLY A 12 -5.55 7.05 -7.05
N HIS A 13 -5.01 6.29 -6.09
CA HIS A 13 -4.49 6.80 -4.84
C HIS A 13 -3.07 6.30 -4.57
N ASP A 14 -2.30 7.14 -3.88
CA ASP A 14 -0.99 6.81 -3.33
C ASP A 14 -0.87 7.42 -1.92
N TYR A 15 0.08 6.91 -1.14
CA TYR A 15 0.43 7.36 0.21
C TYR A 15 1.95 7.58 0.25
N ASN A 16 2.41 8.70 -0.29
CA ASN A 16 3.84 9.02 -0.36
C ASN A 16 4.39 9.60 0.96
N GLU A 17 5.73 9.67 1.02
CA GLU A 17 6.48 10.20 2.17
C GLU A 17 6.30 11.72 2.36
N ASP A 18 6.13 12.47 1.28
CA ASP A 18 5.89 13.92 1.31
C ASP A 18 4.58 14.28 2.05
N GLN A 19 3.65 13.33 2.13
CA GLN A 19 2.39 13.46 2.86
C GLN A 19 2.39 12.76 4.22
N GLY A 20 3.56 12.31 4.69
CA GLY A 20 3.78 11.77 6.03
C GLY A 20 3.67 10.25 6.18
N SER A 21 3.51 9.52 5.08
CA SER A 21 3.52 8.04 5.11
C SER A 21 4.96 7.53 5.18
N VAL A 22 5.20 6.36 5.76
CA VAL A 22 6.57 5.82 5.90
C VAL A 22 6.74 4.57 5.07
N ASP A 23 7.74 4.57 4.19
CA ASP A 23 8.16 3.41 3.41
C ASP A 23 8.94 2.40 4.26
N LEU A 24 8.55 1.12 4.15
CA LEU A 24 9.31 -0.02 4.64
C LEU A 24 10.37 -0.44 3.62
N SER A 25 9.95 -0.61 2.38
CA SER A 25 10.80 -1.05 1.28
C SER A 25 10.10 -0.82 -0.05
N ASN A 26 10.86 -0.91 -1.13
CA ASN A 26 10.33 -0.93 -2.48
C ASN A 26 11.00 -2.00 -3.32
N THR A 27 10.25 -2.56 -4.26
CA THR A 27 10.77 -3.53 -5.21
C THR A 27 9.92 -3.55 -6.48
N ILE A 28 10.55 -3.87 -7.62
CA ILE A 28 9.84 -4.05 -8.88
C ILE A 28 8.99 -5.32 -8.77
N THR A 29 7.72 -5.22 -9.15
CA THR A 29 6.78 -6.35 -9.19
C THR A 29 5.99 -6.30 -10.48
N VAL A 30 5.49 -7.46 -10.92
CA VAL A 30 4.77 -7.57 -12.19
C VAL A 30 3.27 -7.33 -12.05
N SER A 31 2.74 -7.39 -10.83
CA SER A 31 1.32 -7.20 -10.54
C SER A 31 1.08 -6.55 -9.17
N MET A 32 -0.10 -5.96 -9.00
CA MET A 32 -0.59 -5.50 -7.70
C MET A 32 -0.74 -6.67 -6.70
N ASP A 33 -1.17 -7.84 -7.17
CA ASP A 33 -1.33 -9.02 -6.32
C ASP A 33 0.00 -9.46 -5.70
N ASP A 34 1.11 -9.40 -6.45
CA ASP A 34 2.45 -9.66 -5.92
C ASP A 34 2.83 -8.64 -4.85
N CYS A 35 2.48 -7.37 -5.06
CA CYS A 35 2.73 -6.30 -4.10
C CYS A 35 1.94 -6.50 -2.79
N ILE A 36 0.67 -6.91 -2.88
CA ILE A 36 -0.16 -7.28 -1.73
C ILE A 36 0.43 -8.47 -0.99
N ASN A 37 0.85 -9.51 -1.72
CA ASN A 37 1.46 -10.70 -1.13
C ASN A 37 2.74 -10.37 -0.37
N LEU A 38 3.58 -9.47 -0.90
CA LEU A 38 4.78 -8.99 -0.20
C LEU A 38 4.46 -8.19 1.06
N CYS A 39 3.39 -7.39 1.05
CA CYS A 39 2.92 -6.72 2.25
C CYS A 39 2.42 -7.73 3.28
N ALA A 40 1.64 -8.72 2.84
CA ALA A 40 1.03 -9.73 3.70
C ALA A 40 2.06 -10.56 4.49
N THR A 41 3.26 -10.79 3.95
CA THR A 41 4.35 -11.52 4.62
C THR A 41 5.10 -10.68 5.66
N GLN A 42 4.88 -9.37 5.71
CA GLN A 42 5.55 -8.45 6.63
C GLN A 42 4.55 -7.90 7.64
N SER A 43 4.69 -8.28 8.90
CA SER A 43 3.77 -7.85 9.98
C SER A 43 3.73 -6.34 10.19
N GLU A 44 4.78 -5.63 9.81
CA GLU A 44 4.87 -4.16 9.93
C GLU A 44 4.21 -3.44 8.75
N CYS A 45 3.90 -4.14 7.65
CA CYS A 45 3.31 -3.52 6.47
C CYS A 45 1.82 -3.25 6.68
N VAL A 46 1.41 -2.00 6.62
CA VAL A 46 0.00 -1.58 6.77
C VAL A 46 -0.65 -1.19 5.45
N GLY A 47 0.13 -1.16 4.37
CA GLY A 47 -0.37 -0.91 3.03
C GLY A 47 0.72 -0.97 1.98
N ALA A 48 0.31 -1.02 0.72
CA ALA A 48 1.21 -1.18 -0.41
C ALA A 48 0.72 -0.38 -1.62
N GLY A 49 1.57 0.50 -2.15
CA GLY A 49 1.33 1.23 -3.38
C GLY A 49 2.00 0.56 -4.58
N TRP A 50 1.31 0.46 -5.70
CA TRP A 50 1.85 -0.12 -6.92
C TRP A 50 1.61 0.83 -8.11
N GLY A 51 2.70 1.31 -8.68
CA GLY A 51 2.62 2.26 -9.79
C GLY A 51 3.98 2.54 -10.44
N ILE A 52 3.94 3.36 -11.49
CA ILE A 52 5.12 3.68 -12.29
C ILE A 52 5.99 4.68 -11.53
N SER A 53 7.21 4.27 -11.20
CA SER A 53 8.24 5.13 -10.62
C SER A 53 8.73 6.19 -11.61
N ASN A 54 9.49 7.17 -11.11
CA ASN A 54 10.13 8.21 -11.92
C ASN A 54 11.09 7.67 -13.00
N VAL A 55 11.54 6.41 -12.90
CA VAL A 55 12.38 5.74 -13.90
C VAL A 55 11.60 4.85 -14.87
N GLY A 56 10.26 4.92 -14.85
CA GLY A 56 9.40 4.21 -15.81
C GLY A 56 9.15 2.74 -15.50
N GLN A 57 9.57 2.25 -14.34
CA GLN A 57 9.35 0.87 -13.90
C GLN A 57 8.17 0.81 -12.91
N THR A 58 7.33 -0.21 -13.04
CA THR A 58 6.25 -0.44 -12.07
C THR A 58 6.83 -1.01 -10.79
N THR A 59 6.71 -0.24 -9.72
CA THR A 59 7.34 -0.49 -8.43
C THR A 59 6.26 -0.65 -7.37
N CYS A 60 6.45 -1.65 -6.51
CA CYS A 60 5.73 -1.83 -5.27
C CYS A 60 6.42 -1.05 -4.15
N TRP A 61 5.66 -0.28 -3.39
CA TRP A 61 6.10 0.52 -2.24
C TRP A 61 5.32 0.07 -1.02
N LEU A 62 5.98 -0.68 -0.13
CA LEU A 62 5.40 -1.16 1.11
C LEU A 62 5.48 -0.08 2.17
N LYS A 63 4.41 0.14 2.94
CA LYS A 63 4.31 1.20 3.93
C LYS A 63 4.17 0.61 5.34
N SER A 64 4.90 1.17 6.31
CA SER A 64 4.71 0.88 7.75
C SER A 64 3.73 1.83 8.43
N SER A 65 3.46 2.98 7.83
CA SER A 65 2.43 3.90 8.28
C SER A 65 1.80 4.62 7.10
N LEU A 66 0.51 4.92 7.21
CA LEU A 66 -0.25 5.70 6.24
C LEU A 66 -0.62 7.04 6.86
N ALA A 67 -0.43 8.12 6.09
CA ALA A 67 -0.90 9.45 6.45
C ALA A 67 -1.93 9.94 5.41
N THR A 68 -1.68 11.08 4.77
CA THR A 68 -2.64 11.64 3.80
C THR A 68 -2.45 11.00 2.43
N SER A 69 -3.53 10.51 1.82
CA SER A 69 -3.49 10.01 0.45
C SER A 69 -3.40 11.15 -0.56
N ASN A 70 -2.67 10.96 -1.65
CA ASN A 70 -2.69 11.84 -2.82
C ASN A 70 -3.41 11.20 -4.01
N ASN A 71 -3.83 12.04 -4.97
CA ASN A 71 -4.40 11.58 -6.24
C ASN A 71 -3.28 11.12 -7.17
N SER A 72 -3.33 9.85 -7.57
CA SER A 72 -2.37 9.18 -8.46
C SER A 72 -3.14 8.28 -9.44
N PRO A 73 -3.66 8.83 -10.55
CA PRO A 73 -4.63 8.13 -11.42
C PRO A 73 -4.18 6.79 -12.00
N LEU A 74 -2.86 6.56 -12.12
CA LEU A 74 -2.27 5.34 -12.68
C LEU A 74 -1.76 4.36 -11.61
N TRP A 75 -2.07 4.62 -10.34
CA TRP A 75 -1.60 3.83 -9.21
C TRP A 75 -2.75 3.03 -8.60
N TYR A 76 -2.38 1.88 -8.05
CA TYR A 76 -3.22 1.10 -7.15
C TYR A 76 -2.61 1.16 -5.75
N PHE A 77 -3.47 1.13 -4.73
CA PHE A 77 -3.04 1.07 -3.35
C PHE A 77 -3.86 0.05 -2.58
N ALA A 78 -3.21 -0.84 -1.84
CA ALA A 78 -3.86 -1.77 -0.94
C ALA A 78 -3.63 -1.33 0.50
N ILE A 79 -4.70 -1.18 1.27
CA ILE A 79 -4.63 -0.94 2.72
C ILE A 79 -4.87 -2.27 3.42
N ASP A 80 -4.02 -2.63 4.38
CA ASP A 80 -4.28 -3.78 5.24
C ASP A 80 -5.49 -3.50 6.13
N ASP A 81 -6.57 -4.24 5.90
CA ASP A 81 -7.87 -4.10 6.56
C ASP A 81 -8.10 -5.25 7.55
N THR A 82 -7.03 -5.92 8.01
CA THR A 82 -7.16 -6.86 9.14
C THR A 82 -7.48 -6.13 10.44
N GLY A 83 -8.75 -5.81 10.63
CA GLY A 83 -9.47 -5.77 11.90
C GLY A 83 -9.03 -4.78 12.99
N ASP A 84 -7.84 -4.18 12.97
CA ASP A 84 -7.28 -3.53 14.17
C ASP A 84 -6.81 -2.08 14.02
N SER A 85 -6.75 -1.48 12.82
CA SER A 85 -6.33 -0.07 12.75
C SER A 85 -6.53 0.59 11.37
N VAL A 86 -7.78 0.70 10.91
CA VAL A 86 -8.10 1.80 9.99
C VAL A 86 -8.24 3.07 10.84
N PRO A 87 -7.42 4.12 10.66
CA PRO A 87 -7.70 5.43 11.24
C PRO A 87 -9.07 5.84 10.71
N THR A 88 -10.04 5.91 11.63
CA THR A 88 -11.45 6.24 11.46
C THR A 88 -11.77 6.89 10.11
N ARG A 89 -12.54 6.17 9.27
CA ARG A 89 -13.33 6.79 8.19
C ARG A 89 -14.13 7.94 8.82
N GLY A 90 -13.75 9.18 8.50
CA GLY A 90 -14.48 10.37 8.92
C GLY A 90 -15.95 10.25 8.49
N SER A 91 -16.82 10.54 9.45
CA SER A 91 -18.28 10.58 9.31
C SER A 91 -18.75 11.68 8.37
#